data_AF-A0A3Q0SK66-F1
#
_entry.id   AF-A0A3Q0SK66-F1
#
_cell.length_a   1.000
_cell.length_b   1.000
_cell.length_c   1.000
_cell.angle_alpha   90.00
_cell.angle_beta   90.00
_cell.angle_gamma   90.00
#
_symmetry.space_group_name_H-M   'P 1'
#
loop_
_entity.id
_entity.type
_entity.pdbx_description
1 polymer ?
#
loop_
_entity_poly.entity_id
_entity_poly.type
_entity_poly.pdbx_seq_one_letter_code
_entity_poly.pdbx_strand_id
1 'polypeptide(L)'
;MIGLRLTSRPSTLTSQAINVRTISQQQKLKSVAQKILLQMNSKLGGELWTVNVPLKNLMVVGVDVHHDPSKAHQSVMGFVASVNSSITRWYSRVTFQTPSEELIHGFRVCLLAALQKYYEVNHNLPEKIVVYRDGVSDGQLKMVEQYEIPQLIKCFETFPGYEPKLVFIVVQKRISTTLYSWAANSFGTPPPGTVVDHTLTHKDWVDFYLMAHHIRQGCGLPTHYISLYNTANLTPDHLQRLTFKMCHLYWNWPGTIRVPAPCKYAHKLAFLSGQYLHSEPAIQLSDKLFFL
;
A
#
# COMPACT_ATOMS: atom_id res chain seq x y z
N MET A 1 -1.96 -26.75 -5.70
CA MET A 1 -1.51 -25.65 -4.81
C MET A 1 -1.06 -26.34 -3.54
N ILE A 2 0.24 -26.65 -3.42
CA ILE A 2 0.75 -27.32 -2.22
C ILE A 2 0.83 -26.23 -1.16
N GLY A 3 -0.24 -26.14 -0.36
CA GLY A 3 -0.24 -25.32 0.84
C GLY A 3 0.81 -25.90 1.78
N LEU A 4 1.91 -25.16 1.97
CA LEU A 4 2.86 -25.40 3.04
C LEU A 4 2.17 -25.09 4.37
N ARG A 5 1.28 -25.97 4.82
CA ARG A 5 1.01 -26.16 6.26
C ARG A 5 2.13 -27.03 6.80
N LEU A 6 3.32 -26.45 6.95
CA LEU A 6 4.35 -27.04 7.79
C LEU A 6 4.33 -26.28 9.12
N THR A 7 3.80 -26.98 10.12
CA THR A 7 3.86 -26.69 11.57
C THR A 7 2.80 -25.76 12.15
N SER A 8 2.49 -26.00 13.43
CA SER A 8 1.62 -25.19 14.31
C SER A 8 2.22 -23.83 14.68
N ARG A 9 3.44 -23.53 14.21
CA ARG A 9 4.11 -22.25 14.36
C ARG A 9 4.17 -21.55 12.99
N PRO A 10 3.97 -20.23 12.93
CA PRO A 10 4.17 -19.50 11.68
C PRO A 10 5.60 -19.74 11.19
N SER A 11 5.74 -20.25 9.97
CA SER A 11 7.05 -20.56 9.40
C SER A 11 7.85 -19.26 9.19
N THR A 12 9.14 -19.32 9.48
CA THR A 12 10.09 -18.22 9.23
C THR A 12 10.73 -18.30 7.85
N LEU A 13 10.31 -19.28 7.03
CA LEU A 13 10.88 -19.57 5.72
C LEU A 13 10.03 -18.97 4.62
N THR A 14 10.68 -18.20 3.74
CA THR A 14 10.05 -17.65 2.55
C THR A 14 9.87 -18.74 1.49
N SER A 15 8.72 -18.74 0.79
CA SER A 15 8.39 -19.76 -0.22
C SER A 15 7.97 -19.14 -1.57
N GLN A 16 8.13 -19.93 -2.64
CA GLN A 16 7.72 -19.57 -3.99
C GLN A 16 6.93 -20.71 -4.62
N ALA A 17 5.63 -20.50 -4.84
CA ALA A 17 4.79 -21.45 -5.55
C ALA A 17 4.84 -21.18 -7.07
N ILE A 18 4.96 -22.24 -7.86
CA ILE A 18 4.97 -22.17 -9.32
C ILE A 18 3.93 -23.14 -9.86
N ASN A 19 3.04 -22.67 -10.73
CA ASN A 19 2.10 -23.54 -11.42
C ASN A 19 2.80 -24.21 -12.61
N VAL A 20 2.80 -25.55 -12.62
CA VAL A 20 3.40 -26.36 -13.70
C VAL A 20 2.88 -25.91 -15.07
N ARG A 21 1.58 -25.63 -15.20
CA ARG A 21 0.98 -25.17 -16.47
C ARG A 21 1.57 -23.86 -16.98
N THR A 22 2.06 -22.99 -16.09
CA THR A 22 2.65 -21.70 -16.46
C THR A 22 4.06 -21.88 -17.03
N ILE A 23 4.86 -22.79 -16.46
CA ILE A 23 6.22 -23.07 -16.93
C ILE A 23 6.26 -24.06 -18.11
N SER A 24 5.21 -24.85 -18.33
CA SER A 24 5.10 -25.71 -19.51
C SER A 24 4.86 -24.93 -20.82
N GLN A 25 4.52 -23.64 -20.77
CA GLN A 25 4.31 -22.81 -21.96
C GLN A 25 5.65 -22.29 -22.52
N GLN A 26 6.31 -23.08 -23.38
CA GLN A 26 7.64 -22.76 -23.94
C GLN A 26 7.77 -21.33 -24.48
N GLN A 27 6.76 -20.85 -25.23
CA GLN A 27 6.77 -19.50 -25.81
C GLN A 27 6.81 -18.36 -24.78
N LYS A 28 6.36 -18.61 -23.54
CA LYS A 28 6.35 -17.60 -22.46
C LYS A 28 7.38 -17.88 -21.38
N LEU A 29 8.05 -19.02 -21.41
CA LEU A 29 8.90 -19.53 -20.33
C LEU A 29 9.94 -18.51 -19.88
N LYS A 30 10.67 -17.88 -20.82
CA LYS A 30 11.68 -16.87 -20.51
C LYS A 30 11.09 -15.69 -19.71
N SER A 31 9.96 -15.15 -20.17
CA SER A 31 9.27 -14.03 -19.52
C SER A 31 8.70 -14.41 -18.14
N VAL A 32 8.23 -15.65 -17.99
CA VAL A 32 7.70 -16.19 -16.74
C VAL A 32 8.83 -16.39 -15.74
N ALA A 33 9.92 -17.05 -16.15
CA ALA A 33 11.09 -17.31 -15.33
C ALA A 33 11.71 -16.00 -14.80
N GLN A 34 11.84 -14.99 -15.67
CA GLN A 34 12.33 -13.67 -15.25
C GLN A 34 11.46 -13.05 -14.15
N LYS A 35 10.13 -13.09 -14.28
CA LYS A 35 9.22 -12.56 -13.23
C LYS A 35 9.31 -13.34 -11.93
N ILE A 36 9.47 -14.67 -12.00
CA ILE A 36 9.67 -15.52 -10.82
C ILE A 36 10.98 -15.14 -10.12
N LEU A 37 12.07 -14.95 -10.86
CA LEU A 37 13.37 -14.54 -10.29
C LEU A 37 13.28 -13.17 -9.60
N LEU A 38 12.60 -12.19 -10.21
CA LEU A 38 12.38 -10.88 -9.60
C LEU A 38 11.58 -10.99 -8.29
N GLN A 39 10.54 -11.83 -8.27
CA GLN A 39 9.74 -12.09 -7.08
C GLN A 39 10.56 -12.79 -5.98
N MET A 40 11.37 -13.79 -6.34
CA MET A 40 12.28 -14.47 -5.41
C MET A 40 13.31 -13.50 -4.82
N ASN A 41 13.92 -12.64 -5.63
CA ASN A 41 14.86 -11.63 -5.14
C ASN A 41 14.18 -10.68 -4.13
N SER A 42 12.98 -10.19 -4.46
CA SER A 42 12.19 -9.32 -3.57
C SER A 42 11.86 -10.01 -2.23
N LYS A 43 11.50 -11.29 -2.29
CA LYS A 43 11.18 -12.14 -1.13
C LYS A 43 12.36 -12.35 -0.19
N LEU A 44 13.58 -12.37 -0.73
CA LEU A 44 14.82 -12.51 0.03
C LEU A 44 15.34 -11.17 0.57
N GLY A 45 14.65 -10.06 0.30
CA GLY A 45 15.05 -8.71 0.73
C GLY A 45 15.86 -7.93 -0.31
N GLY A 46 16.03 -8.47 -1.52
CA GLY A 46 16.68 -7.78 -2.62
C GLY A 46 15.86 -6.60 -3.13
N GLU A 47 16.56 -5.56 -3.59
CA GLU A 47 15.95 -4.33 -4.10
C GLU A 47 15.99 -4.32 -5.63
N LEU A 48 14.84 -4.14 -6.31
CA LEU A 48 14.78 -4.25 -7.77
C LEU A 48 14.97 -2.91 -8.50
N TRP A 49 14.15 -1.92 -8.16
CA TRP A 49 14.21 -0.57 -8.72
C TRP A 49 13.58 0.43 -7.75
N THR A 50 13.90 1.70 -7.97
CA THR A 50 13.33 2.83 -7.24
C THR A 50 12.92 3.95 -8.20
N VAL A 51 12.24 4.97 -7.67
CA VAL A 51 11.94 6.24 -8.33
C VAL A 51 12.47 7.38 -7.48
N ASN A 52 13.01 8.42 -8.11
CA ASN A 52 13.51 9.57 -7.38
C ASN A 52 12.37 10.32 -6.66
N VAL A 53 12.43 10.37 -5.33
CA VAL A 53 11.53 11.16 -4.47
C VAL A 53 12.39 12.17 -3.70
N PRO A 54 12.34 13.47 -4.03
CA PRO A 54 13.21 14.48 -3.43
C PRO A 54 12.74 14.93 -2.03
N LEU A 55 12.29 13.99 -1.20
CA LEU A 55 11.87 14.24 0.18
C LEU A 55 12.81 13.48 1.13
N LYS A 56 13.55 14.22 1.95
CA LYS A 56 14.44 13.64 2.96
C LYS A 56 13.64 13.08 4.13
N ASN A 57 14.15 12.00 4.72
CA ASN A 57 13.65 11.36 5.94
C ASN A 57 12.15 11.04 5.86
N LEU A 58 11.73 10.53 4.69
CA LEU A 58 10.34 10.16 4.40
C LEU A 58 10.09 8.69 4.75
N MET A 59 8.99 8.42 5.46
CA MET A 59 8.37 7.12 5.56
C MET A 59 7.05 7.13 4.80
N VAL A 60 6.84 6.16 3.90
CA VAL A 60 5.57 5.96 3.21
C VAL A 60 4.91 4.70 3.75
N VAL A 61 3.66 4.81 4.16
CA VAL A 61 2.87 3.76 4.79
C VAL A 61 1.66 3.43 3.92
N GLY A 62 1.33 2.16 3.83
CA GLY A 62 0.12 1.64 3.19
C GLY A 62 -0.65 0.79 4.17
N VAL A 63 -1.96 1.00 4.21
CA VAL A 63 -2.88 0.24 5.07
C VAL A 63 -4.08 -0.20 4.24
N ASP A 64 -4.44 -1.47 4.35
CA ASP A 64 -5.64 -2.06 3.73
C ASP A 64 -6.28 -3.01 4.74
N VAL A 65 -7.61 -3.05 4.76
CA VAL A 65 -8.38 -3.96 5.63
C VAL A 65 -9.11 -4.96 4.74
N HIS A 66 -8.76 -6.23 4.89
CA HIS A 66 -9.43 -7.34 4.21
C HIS A 66 -10.53 -7.90 5.10
N HIS A 67 -11.76 -7.96 4.57
CA HIS A 67 -12.88 -8.63 5.20
C HIS A 67 -13.13 -9.97 4.50
N ASP A 68 -13.22 -11.06 5.27
CA ASP A 68 -13.63 -12.37 4.76
C ASP A 68 -15.15 -12.54 4.99
N PRO A 69 -15.98 -12.53 3.92
CA PRO A 69 -17.43 -12.68 4.06
C PRO A 69 -17.84 -14.02 4.68
N SER A 70 -16.99 -15.06 4.55
CA SER A 70 -17.26 -16.39 5.10
C SER A 70 -16.98 -16.47 6.61
N LYS A 71 -16.19 -15.53 7.14
CA LYS A 71 -15.85 -15.41 8.56
C LYS A 71 -16.33 -14.05 9.05
N ALA A 72 -17.64 -13.95 9.23
CA ALA A 72 -18.37 -12.71 9.50
C ALA A 72 -17.85 -11.85 10.67
N HIS A 73 -16.89 -12.32 11.47
CA HIS A 73 -16.47 -11.70 12.73
C HIS A 73 -14.96 -11.48 12.85
N GLN A 74 -14.19 -11.53 11.76
CA GLN A 74 -12.77 -11.18 11.83
C GLN A 74 -12.30 -10.46 10.56
N SER A 75 -11.78 -9.24 10.74
CA SER A 75 -11.12 -8.48 9.68
C SER A 75 -9.60 -8.55 9.87
N VAL A 76 -8.86 -8.40 8.77
CA VAL A 76 -7.41 -8.48 8.77
C VAL A 76 -6.84 -7.17 8.23
N MET A 77 -6.14 -6.43 9.08
CA MET A 77 -5.44 -5.22 8.67
C MET A 77 -4.04 -5.58 8.22
N GLY A 78 -3.70 -5.26 6.97
CA GLY A 78 -2.34 -5.27 6.47
C GLY A 78 -1.73 -3.88 6.61
N PHE A 79 -0.52 -3.81 7.15
CA PHE A 79 0.25 -2.58 7.30
C PHE A 79 1.62 -2.77 6.67
N VAL A 80 2.05 -1.82 5.84
CA VAL A 80 3.37 -1.84 5.20
C VAL A 80 3.97 -0.44 5.23
N ALA A 81 5.21 -0.27 5.69
CA ALA A 81 5.91 1.00 5.79
C ALA A 81 7.31 0.93 5.17
N SER A 82 7.72 1.96 4.43
CA SER A 82 9.09 2.06 3.92
C SER A 82 10.07 2.41 5.04
N VAL A 83 11.25 1.80 5.05
CA VAL A 83 12.24 1.98 6.14
C VAL A 83 13.56 2.58 5.70
N ASN A 84 13.73 2.93 4.42
CA ASN A 84 14.95 3.57 3.91
C ASN A 84 14.62 4.75 2.98
N SER A 85 15.61 5.62 2.77
CA SER A 85 15.50 6.83 1.95
C SER A 85 15.12 6.56 0.49
N SER A 86 15.55 5.43 -0.07
CA SER A 86 15.22 5.01 -1.44
C SER A 86 13.80 4.43 -1.59
N ILE A 87 13.05 4.25 -0.49
CA ILE A 87 11.69 3.67 -0.50
C ILE A 87 11.67 2.29 -1.21
N THR A 88 12.66 1.46 -0.89
CA THR A 88 12.85 0.13 -1.48
C THR A 88 12.76 -0.97 -0.43
N ARG A 89 13.04 -0.67 0.84
CA ARG A 89 12.90 -1.62 1.95
C ARG A 89 11.60 -1.38 2.66
N TRP A 90 10.89 -2.45 2.97
CA TRP A 90 9.55 -2.41 3.54
C TRP A 90 9.50 -3.21 4.85
N TYR A 91 8.91 -2.61 5.87
CA TYR A 91 8.50 -3.28 7.10
C TYR A 91 7.01 -3.57 7.02
N SER A 92 6.59 -4.76 7.45
CA SER A 92 5.22 -5.23 7.30
C SER A 92 4.70 -5.90 8.57
N ARG A 93 3.43 -5.62 8.89
CA ARG A 93 2.71 -6.20 10.01
C ARG A 93 1.28 -6.51 9.63
N VAL A 94 0.71 -7.49 10.31
CA VAL A 94 -0.68 -7.87 10.21
C VAL A 94 -1.28 -7.81 11.60
N THR A 95 -2.52 -7.37 11.69
CA THR A 95 -3.31 -7.47 12.91
C THR A 95 -4.67 -8.05 12.57
N PHE A 96 -5.08 -9.06 13.32
CA PHE A 96 -6.43 -9.60 13.26
C PHE A 96 -7.31 -8.79 14.20
N GLN A 97 -8.48 -8.40 13.71
CA GLN A 97 -9.38 -7.51 14.44
C GLN A 97 -10.76 -8.14 14.51
N THR A 98 -11.26 -8.31 15.73
CA THR A 98 -12.68 -8.60 15.98
C THR A 98 -13.53 -7.32 15.83
N PRO A 99 -14.86 -7.40 15.63
CA PRO A 99 -15.73 -6.21 15.53
C PRO A 99 -15.68 -5.31 16.77
N SER A 100 -15.33 -5.87 17.92
CA SER A 100 -15.12 -5.16 19.20
C SER A 100 -13.73 -4.59 19.37
N GLU A 101 -12.75 -5.03 18.58
CA GLU A 101 -11.40 -4.46 18.56
C GLU A 101 -11.34 -3.35 17.51
N GLU A 102 -10.98 -2.16 17.96
CA GLU A 102 -10.92 -1.01 17.09
C GLU A 102 -9.72 -1.12 16.13
N LEU A 103 -9.96 -0.94 14.83
CA LEU A 103 -8.94 -0.77 13.79
C LEU A 103 -7.79 0.15 14.24
N ILE A 104 -8.16 1.18 14.98
CA ILE A 104 -7.28 2.16 15.62
C ILE A 104 -6.17 1.50 16.45
N HIS A 105 -6.49 0.49 17.27
CA HIS A 105 -5.51 -0.16 18.13
C HIS A 105 -4.43 -0.88 17.30
N GLY A 106 -4.84 -1.67 16.31
CA GLY A 106 -3.92 -2.37 15.41
C GLY A 106 -3.03 -1.40 14.63
N PHE A 107 -3.60 -0.28 14.18
CA PHE A 107 -2.84 0.75 13.46
C PHE A 107 -1.74 1.34 14.35
N ARG A 108 -2.05 1.70 15.61
CA ARG A 108 -1.06 2.24 16.55
C ARG A 108 0.09 1.26 16.79
N VAL A 109 -0.21 -0.02 17.04
CA VAL A 109 0.80 -1.06 17.27
C VAL A 109 1.73 -1.20 16.06
N CYS A 110 1.17 -1.22 14.85
CA CYS A 110 1.95 -1.34 13.63
C CYS A 110 2.83 -0.11 13.37
N LEU A 111 2.29 1.10 13.58
CA LEU A 111 3.03 2.34 13.36
C LEU A 111 4.21 2.49 14.34
N LEU A 112 4.01 2.21 15.63
CA LEU A 112 5.09 2.24 16.62
C LEU A 112 6.21 1.27 16.27
N ALA A 113 5.88 0.04 15.88
CA ALA A 113 6.86 -0.94 15.46
C ALA A 113 7.60 -0.52 14.17
N ALA A 114 6.91 0.12 13.23
CA ALA A 114 7.53 0.67 12.03
C ALA A 114 8.47 1.85 12.32
N LEU A 115 8.11 2.74 13.25
CA LEU A 115 8.96 3.84 13.69
C LEU A 115 10.23 3.33 14.37
N GLN A 116 10.10 2.33 15.25
CA GLN A 116 11.25 1.64 15.85
C GLN A 116 12.13 1.01 14.76
N LYS A 117 11.54 0.31 13.79
CA LYS A 117 12.31 -0.29 12.70
C LYS A 117 13.02 0.76 11.83
N TYR A 118 12.37 1.88 11.57
CA TYR A 118 12.97 2.98 10.84
C TYR A 118 14.17 3.55 11.60
N TYR A 119 14.05 3.72 12.92
CA TYR A 119 15.15 4.18 13.77
C TYR A 119 16.32 3.18 13.78
N GLU A 120 16.06 1.86 13.85
CA GLU A 120 17.11 0.83 13.75
C GLU A 120 17.91 0.94 12.44
N VAL A 121 17.24 1.26 11.33
CA VAL A 121 17.86 1.31 9.99
C VAL A 121 18.58 2.63 9.73
N ASN A 122 18.04 3.75 10.22
CA ASN A 122 18.50 5.09 9.85
C ASN A 122 19.19 5.84 11.00
N HIS A 123 19.15 5.31 12.22
CA HIS A 123 19.59 5.98 13.46
C HIS A 123 18.92 7.34 13.70
N ASN A 124 17.75 7.54 13.08
CA ASN A 124 16.90 8.71 13.24
C ASN A 124 15.45 8.32 12.94
N LEU A 125 14.49 9.03 13.51
CA LEU A 125 13.07 8.88 13.19
C LEU A 125 12.72 9.62 11.87
N PRO A 126 11.66 9.21 11.15
CA PRO A 126 11.28 9.90 9.92
C PRO A 126 10.74 11.30 10.23
N GLU A 127 11.17 12.33 9.50
CA GLU A 127 10.64 13.68 9.65
C GLU A 127 9.27 13.84 9.00
N LYS A 128 8.95 13.00 8.01
CA LYS A 128 7.74 13.07 7.20
C LYS A 128 7.16 11.68 7.07
N ILE A 129 5.87 11.55 7.32
CA ILE A 129 5.13 10.29 7.19
C ILE A 129 3.97 10.53 6.25
N VAL A 130 3.89 9.74 5.19
CA VAL A 130 2.78 9.75 4.23
C VAL A 130 2.05 8.43 4.32
N VAL A 131 0.80 8.47 4.76
CA VAL A 131 -0.07 7.30 4.92
C VAL A 131 -1.05 7.24 3.76
N TYR A 132 -1.11 6.08 3.08
CA TYR A 132 -2.16 5.74 2.13
C TYR A 132 -3.08 4.67 2.71
N ARG A 133 -4.34 5.03 2.98
CA ARG A 133 -5.35 4.17 3.60
C ARG A 133 -6.40 3.74 2.57
N ASP A 134 -6.37 2.47 2.16
CA ASP A 134 -7.30 1.86 1.19
C ASP A 134 -8.44 1.14 1.91
N GLY A 135 -9.68 1.23 1.40
CA GLY A 135 -10.85 0.55 1.98
C GLY A 135 -11.66 1.41 2.94
N VAL A 136 -11.77 2.72 2.68
CA VAL A 136 -12.62 3.66 3.43
C VAL A 136 -13.66 4.26 2.47
N SER A 137 -14.93 4.21 2.85
CA SER A 137 -16.02 4.82 2.07
C SER A 137 -16.23 6.30 2.44
N ASP A 138 -16.97 7.05 1.62
CA ASP A 138 -17.24 8.48 1.85
C ASP A 138 -17.92 8.74 3.21
N GLY A 139 -18.84 7.84 3.61
CA GLY A 139 -19.51 7.92 4.91
C GLY A 139 -18.59 7.72 6.12
N GLN A 140 -17.37 7.23 5.91
CA GLN A 140 -16.39 6.97 6.97
C GLN A 140 -15.28 8.03 7.05
N LEU A 141 -15.19 8.97 6.09
CA LEU A 141 -14.08 9.94 6.03
C LEU A 141 -13.94 10.78 7.31
N LYS A 142 -15.05 11.32 7.81
CA LYS A 142 -15.07 12.08 9.07
C LYS A 142 -14.66 11.23 10.27
N MET A 143 -15.03 9.94 10.29
CA MET A 143 -14.62 9.04 11.36
C MET A 143 -13.11 8.78 11.32
N VAL A 144 -12.53 8.58 10.13
CA VAL A 144 -11.08 8.47 9.98
C VAL A 144 -10.37 9.75 10.43
N GLU A 145 -10.84 10.91 10.00
CA GLU A 145 -10.29 12.21 10.37
C GLU A 145 -10.35 12.48 11.88
N GLN A 146 -11.48 12.15 12.53
CA GLN A 146 -11.71 12.46 13.94
C GLN A 146 -11.17 11.41 14.91
N TYR A 147 -10.99 10.15 14.48
CA TYR A 147 -10.65 9.05 15.37
C TYR A 147 -9.37 8.30 14.96
N GLU A 148 -9.13 7.98 13.68
CA GLU A 148 -7.90 7.28 13.28
C GLU A 148 -6.68 8.22 13.32
N ILE A 149 -6.77 9.40 12.69
CA ILE A 149 -5.63 10.32 12.55
C ILE A 149 -5.09 10.81 13.90
N PRO A 150 -5.92 11.27 14.86
CA PRO A 150 -5.42 11.71 16.17
C PRO A 150 -4.69 10.60 16.94
N GLN A 151 -5.04 9.34 16.69
CA GLN A 151 -4.40 8.19 17.34
C GLN A 151 -3.02 7.90 16.77
N LEU A 152 -2.80 8.18 15.48
CA LEU A 152 -1.45 8.16 14.89
C LEU A 152 -0.60 9.29 15.47
N ILE A 153 -1.18 10.47 15.66
CA ILE A 153 -0.49 11.61 16.29
C ILE A 153 -0.04 11.24 17.71
N LYS A 154 -0.90 10.59 18.50
CA LYS A 154 -0.54 10.06 19.83
C LYS A 154 0.60 9.03 19.81
N CYS A 155 0.83 8.31 18.71
CA CYS A 155 2.00 7.44 18.60
C CYS A 155 3.32 8.24 18.59
N PHE A 156 3.30 9.48 18.09
CA PHE A 156 4.50 10.31 18.05
C PHE A 156 4.91 10.79 19.44
N GLU A 157 3.95 11.06 20.31
CA GLU A 157 4.16 11.43 21.72
C GLU A 157 4.91 10.36 22.53
N THR A 158 4.97 9.12 22.03
CA THR A 158 5.78 8.05 22.65
C THR A 158 7.29 8.33 22.56
N PHE A 159 7.71 9.20 21.65
CA PHE A 159 9.09 9.60 21.42
C PHE A 159 9.27 11.06 21.88
N PRO A 160 10.06 11.33 22.94
CA PRO A 160 10.23 12.68 23.47
C PRO A 160 10.74 13.67 22.42
N GLY A 161 10.04 14.80 22.25
CA GLY A 161 10.41 15.86 21.30
C GLY A 161 10.22 15.51 19.82
N TYR A 162 9.50 14.43 19.50
CA TYR A 162 9.28 13.98 18.13
C TYR A 162 7.96 14.52 17.56
N GLU A 163 8.08 15.43 16.61
CA GLU A 163 6.95 16.07 15.94
C GLU A 163 7.09 15.94 14.40
N PRO A 164 6.82 14.75 13.82
CA PRO A 164 6.92 14.57 12.38
C PRO A 164 5.77 15.26 11.66
N LYS A 165 6.02 15.61 10.40
CA LYS A 165 4.99 16.06 9.48
C LYS A 165 4.19 14.86 8.97
N LEU A 166 2.87 14.91 9.04
CA LEU A 166 1.97 13.83 8.64
C LEU A 166 1.14 14.25 7.43
N VAL A 167 1.05 13.35 6.46
CA VAL A 167 0.08 13.40 5.37
C VAL A 167 -0.74 12.12 5.40
N PHE A 168 -2.06 12.23 5.41
CA PHE A 168 -2.97 11.09 5.43
C PHE A 168 -3.90 11.16 4.22
N ILE A 169 -3.77 10.17 3.33
CA ILE A 169 -4.50 10.09 2.07
C ILE A 169 -5.36 8.83 2.07
N VAL A 170 -6.67 9.00 1.96
CA VAL A 170 -7.60 7.90 1.70
C VAL A 170 -7.57 7.55 0.22
N VAL A 171 -7.51 6.24 -0.08
CA VAL A 171 -7.44 5.68 -1.43
C VAL A 171 -8.73 4.93 -1.74
N GLN A 172 -9.48 5.39 -2.73
CA GLN A 172 -10.74 4.79 -3.16
C GLN A 172 -10.64 4.28 -4.59
N LYS A 173 -10.55 2.95 -4.73
CA LYS A 173 -10.45 2.24 -6.02
C LYS A 173 -11.78 1.68 -6.53
N ARG A 174 -12.84 1.69 -5.71
CA ARG A 174 -14.18 1.18 -6.07
C ARG A 174 -15.14 2.37 -6.17
N ILE A 175 -15.05 3.09 -7.29
CA ILE A 175 -15.81 4.31 -7.58
C ILE A 175 -16.58 4.15 -8.89
N SER A 176 -17.66 4.90 -9.06
CA SER A 176 -18.48 4.93 -10.28
C SER A 176 -17.90 5.83 -11.38
N THR A 177 -17.01 6.76 -11.02
CA THR A 177 -16.40 7.71 -11.96
C THR A 177 -15.57 7.00 -13.02
N THR A 178 -15.82 7.33 -14.29
CA THR A 178 -15.04 6.90 -15.45
C THR A 178 -14.46 8.11 -16.17
N LEU A 179 -13.23 7.98 -16.68
CA LEU A 179 -12.55 9.01 -17.45
C LEU A 179 -12.36 8.55 -18.89
N TYR A 180 -12.58 9.47 -19.81
CA TYR A 180 -12.36 9.28 -21.24
C TYR A 180 -11.50 10.43 -21.76
N SER A 181 -10.55 10.10 -22.63
CA SER A 181 -9.83 11.11 -23.41
C SER A 181 -10.52 11.27 -24.75
N TRP A 182 -10.76 12.51 -25.16
CA TRP A 182 -11.22 12.82 -26.51
C TRP A 182 -10.01 13.22 -27.37
N ALA A 183 -9.69 12.42 -28.38
CA ALA A 183 -8.61 12.70 -29.31
C ALA A 183 -8.94 12.17 -30.72
N ALA A 184 -8.55 12.92 -31.75
CA ALA A 184 -8.76 12.56 -33.17
C ALA A 184 -10.20 12.12 -33.49
N ASN A 185 -11.19 12.85 -32.99
CA ASN A 185 -12.63 12.54 -33.14
C ASN A 185 -13.05 11.16 -32.61
N SER A 186 -12.32 10.62 -31.63
CA SER A 186 -12.64 9.34 -30.99
C SER A 186 -12.49 9.41 -29.47
N PHE A 187 -13.31 8.63 -28.77
CA PHE A 187 -13.16 8.39 -27.34
C PHE A 187 -12.13 7.28 -27.10
N GLY A 188 -11.20 7.56 -26.20
CA GLY A 188 -10.19 6.60 -25.77
C GLY A 188 -10.05 6.60 -24.25
N THR A 189 -9.19 5.71 -23.75
CA THR A 189 -8.80 5.73 -22.33
C THR A 189 -7.68 6.75 -22.14
N PRO A 190 -7.74 7.61 -21.10
CA PRO A 190 -6.68 8.57 -20.81
C PRO A 190 -5.33 7.86 -20.53
N PRO A 191 -4.21 8.47 -20.91
CA PRO A 191 -2.90 7.89 -20.65
C PRO A 191 -2.58 7.83 -19.15
N PRO A 192 -1.72 6.89 -18.71
CA PRO A 192 -1.20 6.86 -17.34
C PRO A 192 -0.55 8.20 -16.95
N GLY A 193 -0.87 8.69 -15.75
CA GLY A 193 -0.46 10.01 -15.25
C GLY A 193 -1.52 11.10 -15.42
N THR A 194 -2.66 10.82 -16.07
CA THR A 194 -3.77 11.79 -16.14
C THR A 194 -4.35 12.04 -14.74
N VAL A 195 -4.46 13.31 -14.37
CA VAL A 195 -5.02 13.77 -13.09
C VAL A 195 -6.25 14.65 -13.35
N VAL A 196 -7.28 14.49 -12.52
CA VAL A 196 -8.45 15.39 -12.45
C VAL A 196 -8.64 15.81 -11.00
N ASP A 197 -8.44 17.10 -10.73
CA ASP A 197 -8.40 17.71 -9.38
C ASP A 197 -9.33 18.93 -9.25
N HIS A 198 -10.24 19.09 -10.19
CA HIS A 198 -11.24 20.17 -10.22
C HIS A 198 -12.57 19.62 -10.75
N THR A 199 -13.65 20.37 -10.52
CA THR A 199 -15.03 20.08 -10.98
C THR A 199 -15.72 18.90 -10.29
N LEU A 200 -15.04 17.76 -10.18
CA LEU A 200 -15.55 16.51 -9.59
C LEU A 200 -15.11 16.30 -8.13
N THR A 201 -14.38 17.27 -7.59
CA THR A 201 -13.70 17.21 -6.29
C THR A 201 -14.60 17.64 -5.14
N HIS A 202 -14.27 17.16 -3.94
CA HIS A 202 -14.94 17.55 -2.70
C HIS A 202 -14.69 19.04 -2.38
N LYS A 203 -15.66 19.66 -1.70
CA LYS A 203 -15.52 21.04 -1.20
C LYS A 203 -14.70 21.11 0.09
N ASP A 204 -14.76 20.05 0.89
CA ASP A 204 -14.25 20.05 2.27
C ASP A 204 -12.80 19.56 2.38
N TRP A 205 -12.33 18.79 1.39
CA TRP A 205 -10.99 18.18 1.40
C TRP A 205 -10.26 18.42 0.08
N VAL A 206 -8.94 18.41 0.14
CA VAL A 206 -8.10 18.36 -1.06
C VAL A 206 -8.12 16.93 -1.60
N ASP A 207 -8.71 16.74 -2.76
CA ASP A 207 -8.83 15.44 -3.42
C ASP A 207 -8.49 15.52 -4.91
N PHE A 208 -8.22 14.35 -5.50
CA PHE A 208 -7.94 14.22 -6.93
C PHE A 208 -8.17 12.78 -7.41
N TYR A 209 -8.49 12.65 -8.68
CA TYR A 209 -8.53 11.39 -9.40
C TYR A 209 -7.23 11.22 -10.19
N LEU A 210 -6.63 10.03 -10.15
CA LEU A 210 -5.43 9.70 -10.91
C LEU A 210 -5.62 8.41 -11.71
N MET A 211 -5.41 8.50 -13.02
CA MET A 211 -5.23 7.36 -13.91
C MET A 211 -3.80 6.87 -13.83
N ALA A 212 -3.48 6.03 -12.85
CA ALA A 212 -2.10 5.60 -12.66
C ALA A 212 -1.64 4.51 -13.65
N HIS A 213 -2.55 3.74 -14.25
CA HIS A 213 -2.22 2.52 -15.01
C HIS A 213 -2.89 2.49 -16.38
N HIS A 214 -2.27 1.75 -17.30
CA HIS A 214 -2.83 1.54 -18.63
C HIS A 214 -3.94 0.49 -18.58
N ILE A 215 -5.06 0.76 -19.24
CA ILE A 215 -6.19 -0.17 -19.35
C ILE A 215 -6.17 -0.76 -20.76
N ARG A 216 -6.07 -2.09 -20.85
CA ARG A 216 -6.00 -2.78 -22.16
C ARG A 216 -7.35 -2.86 -22.86
N GLN A 217 -8.41 -3.01 -22.08
CA GLN A 217 -9.79 -3.17 -22.55
C GLN A 217 -10.73 -2.56 -21.49
N GLY A 218 -11.78 -1.89 -21.94
CA GLY A 218 -12.77 -1.24 -21.07
C GLY A 218 -12.54 0.26 -20.89
N CYS A 219 -13.15 0.83 -19.85
CA CYS A 219 -13.18 2.27 -19.60
C CYS A 219 -12.05 2.72 -18.67
N GLY A 220 -11.67 4.00 -18.76
CA GLY A 220 -10.73 4.65 -17.84
C GLY A 220 -11.24 4.64 -16.41
N LEU A 221 -10.82 3.69 -15.58
CA LEU A 221 -11.19 3.63 -14.16
C LEU A 221 -10.11 4.27 -13.29
N PRO A 222 -10.25 5.55 -12.90
CA PRO A 222 -9.29 6.19 -12.02
C PRO A 222 -9.30 5.56 -10.61
N THR A 223 -8.36 6.03 -9.80
CA THR A 223 -8.41 5.91 -8.35
C THR A 223 -8.61 7.31 -7.79
N HIS A 224 -9.52 7.45 -6.83
CA HIS A 224 -9.79 8.69 -6.12
C HIS A 224 -8.93 8.75 -4.84
N TYR A 225 -8.31 9.90 -4.61
CA TYR A 225 -7.41 10.15 -3.49
C TYR A 225 -7.89 11.38 -2.73
N ILE A 226 -8.11 11.25 -1.42
CA ILE A 226 -8.62 12.32 -0.56
C ILE A 226 -7.61 12.57 0.55
N SER A 227 -7.00 13.75 0.59
CA SER A 227 -6.07 14.17 1.63
C SER A 227 -6.84 14.69 2.84
N LEU A 228 -7.04 13.83 3.84
CA LEU A 228 -7.74 14.18 5.09
C LEU A 228 -6.87 14.98 6.06
N TYR A 229 -5.54 14.87 5.96
CA TYR A 229 -4.62 15.58 6.85
C TYR A 229 -3.29 15.85 6.16
N ASN A 230 -2.71 17.03 6.34
CA ASN A 230 -1.45 17.42 5.70
C ASN A 230 -0.73 18.53 6.49
N THR A 231 0.03 18.16 7.52
CA THR A 231 0.92 19.10 8.23
C THR A 231 2.29 19.23 7.55
N ALA A 232 2.52 18.47 6.49
CA ALA A 232 3.73 18.59 5.68
C ALA A 232 3.73 19.81 4.75
N ASN A 233 2.58 20.49 4.61
CA ASN A 233 2.35 21.59 3.67
C ASN A 233 2.74 21.19 2.23
N LEU A 234 2.53 19.92 1.86
CA LEU A 234 2.68 19.51 0.47
C LEU A 234 1.54 20.12 -0.36
N THR A 235 1.89 20.77 -1.45
CA THR A 235 0.90 21.29 -2.40
C THR A 235 0.15 20.14 -3.07
N PRO A 236 -1.05 20.38 -3.64
CA PRO A 236 -1.76 19.36 -4.41
C PRO A 236 -0.89 18.71 -5.50
N ASP A 237 -0.09 19.48 -6.25
CA ASP A 237 0.87 18.95 -7.24
C ASP A 237 1.87 17.97 -6.61
N HIS A 238 2.43 18.31 -5.45
CA HIS A 238 3.35 17.42 -4.74
C HIS A 238 2.68 16.12 -4.28
N LEU A 239 1.44 16.18 -3.79
CA LEU A 239 0.66 15.00 -3.40
C LEU A 239 0.37 14.10 -4.60
N GLN A 240 -0.06 14.69 -5.72
CA GLN A 240 -0.37 13.98 -6.97
C GLN A 240 0.88 13.29 -7.53
N ARG A 241 2.00 14.01 -7.64
CA ARG A 241 3.28 13.48 -8.15
C ARG A 241 3.87 12.42 -7.23
N LEU A 242 3.80 12.60 -5.92
CA LEU A 242 4.24 11.58 -4.96
C LEU A 242 3.40 10.31 -5.09
N THR A 243 2.08 10.46 -5.16
CA THR A 243 1.14 9.33 -5.35
C THR A 243 1.46 8.56 -6.62
N PHE A 244 1.64 9.28 -7.74
CA PHE A 244 1.98 8.64 -9.01
C PHE A 244 3.34 7.93 -8.96
N LYS A 245 4.36 8.52 -8.31
CA LYS A 245 5.65 7.86 -8.07
C LYS A 245 5.48 6.56 -7.28
N MET A 246 4.66 6.56 -6.22
CA MET A 246 4.42 5.34 -5.44
C MET A 246 3.74 4.24 -6.25
N CYS A 247 2.97 4.57 -7.29
CA CYS A 247 2.38 3.57 -8.21
C CYS A 247 3.41 2.84 -9.10
N HIS A 248 4.68 3.28 -9.13
CA HIS A 248 5.76 2.62 -9.89
C HIS A 248 6.56 1.61 -9.05
N LEU A 249 6.36 1.55 -7.73
CA LEU A 249 7.22 0.80 -6.81
C LEU A 249 6.72 -0.63 -6.50
N TYR A 250 5.75 -1.16 -7.26
CA TYR A 250 5.25 -2.51 -7.04
C TYR A 250 6.02 -3.53 -7.87
N TRP A 251 6.97 -4.22 -7.23
CA TRP A 251 7.96 -5.08 -7.87
C TRP A 251 7.46 -6.33 -8.60
N ASN A 252 6.23 -6.78 -8.31
CA ASN A 252 5.61 -7.88 -9.05
C ASN A 252 5.07 -7.46 -10.43
N TRP A 253 5.18 -6.18 -10.81
CA TRP A 253 4.72 -5.67 -12.11
C TRP A 253 5.71 -4.62 -12.66
N PRO A 254 6.36 -4.87 -13.82
CA PRO A 254 7.29 -3.91 -14.43
C PRO A 254 6.52 -2.81 -15.18
N GLY A 255 5.88 -1.92 -14.41
CA GLY A 255 5.07 -0.81 -14.90
C GLY A 255 4.28 -0.18 -13.76
N THR A 256 3.44 0.80 -14.09
CA THR A 256 2.57 1.41 -13.09
C THR A 256 1.38 0.52 -12.74
N ILE A 257 0.97 0.59 -11.48
CA ILE A 257 -0.23 -0.08 -10.97
C ILE A 257 -1.29 0.94 -10.54
N ARG A 258 -2.53 0.47 -10.36
CA ARG A 258 -3.71 1.31 -10.10
C ARG A 258 -3.68 2.09 -8.79
N VAL A 259 -3.01 1.56 -7.77
CA VAL A 259 -2.89 2.14 -6.42
C VAL A 259 -1.42 2.20 -6.02
N PRO A 260 -1.02 3.04 -5.05
CA PRO A 260 0.35 3.07 -4.56
C PRO A 260 0.86 1.68 -4.17
N ALA A 261 2.13 1.39 -4.47
CA ALA A 261 2.80 0.16 -4.06
C ALA A 261 2.58 -0.22 -2.58
N PRO A 262 2.71 0.69 -1.59
CA PRO A 262 2.45 0.35 -0.19
C PRO A 262 1.02 -0.15 0.06
N CYS A 263 -0.02 0.44 -0.56
CA CYS A 263 -1.39 -0.10 -0.48
C CYS A 263 -1.49 -1.48 -1.12
N LYS A 264 -0.86 -1.67 -2.28
CA LYS A 264 -0.89 -2.97 -2.97
C LYS A 264 -0.21 -4.06 -2.15
N TYR A 265 0.88 -3.73 -1.47
CA TYR A 265 1.58 -4.62 -0.56
C TYR A 265 0.73 -4.93 0.67
N ALA A 266 0.14 -3.92 1.31
CA ALA A 266 -0.77 -4.09 2.44
C ALA A 266 -1.96 -5.01 2.10
N HIS A 267 -2.58 -4.81 0.94
CA HIS A 267 -3.66 -5.68 0.45
C HIS A 267 -3.17 -7.12 0.22
N LYS A 268 -2.02 -7.32 -0.42
CA LYS A 268 -1.45 -8.66 -0.66
C LYS A 268 -1.17 -9.39 0.66
N LEU A 269 -0.63 -8.67 1.63
CA LEU A 269 -0.33 -9.18 2.96
C LEU A 269 -1.61 -9.54 3.72
N ALA A 270 -2.58 -8.62 3.80
CA ALA A 270 -3.87 -8.85 4.45
C ALA A 270 -4.63 -10.02 3.81
N PHE A 271 -4.63 -10.11 2.48
CA PHE A 271 -5.24 -11.21 1.74
C PHE A 271 -4.57 -12.55 2.04
N LEU A 272 -3.23 -12.61 2.03
CA LEU A 272 -2.48 -13.83 2.36
C LEU A 272 -2.81 -14.30 3.78
N SER A 273 -2.75 -13.40 4.75
CA SER A 273 -3.02 -13.70 6.15
C SER A 273 -4.47 -14.07 6.40
N GLY A 274 -5.42 -13.35 5.82
CA GLY A 274 -6.84 -13.60 5.98
C GLY A 274 -7.31 -14.89 5.31
N GLN A 275 -6.86 -15.16 4.09
CA GLN A 275 -7.36 -16.29 3.29
C GLN A 275 -6.61 -17.60 3.49
N TYR A 276 -5.30 -17.56 3.76
CA TYR A 276 -4.48 -18.78 3.75
C TYR A 276 -3.79 -19.08 5.09
N LEU A 277 -3.31 -18.06 5.82
CA LEU A 277 -2.58 -18.29 7.07
C LEU A 277 -3.49 -18.34 8.30
N HIS A 278 -4.55 -17.52 8.31
CA HIS A 278 -5.45 -17.29 9.45
C HIS A 278 -4.74 -17.00 10.77
N SER A 279 -3.55 -16.42 10.69
CA SER A 279 -2.68 -16.06 11.82
C SER A 279 -1.71 -14.96 11.41
N GLU A 280 -1.12 -14.28 12.40
CA GLU A 280 -0.05 -13.31 12.15
C GLU A 280 1.20 -14.03 11.63
N PRO A 281 1.83 -13.54 10.55
CA PRO A 281 3.10 -14.06 10.08
C PRO A 281 4.20 -13.90 11.13
N ALA A 282 5.24 -14.73 11.05
CA ALA A 282 6.38 -14.64 11.96
C ALA A 282 7.07 -13.27 11.86
N ILE A 283 7.36 -12.64 13.00
CA ILE A 283 7.96 -11.28 13.07
C ILE A 283 9.30 -11.18 12.34
N GLN A 284 10.04 -12.29 12.22
CA GLN A 284 11.32 -12.38 11.49
C GLN A 284 11.16 -12.19 9.98
N LEU A 285 9.94 -12.22 9.45
CA LEU A 285 9.64 -11.94 8.05
C LEU A 285 9.21 -10.49 7.81
N SER A 286 9.03 -9.69 8.87
CA SER A 286 8.45 -8.35 8.75
C SER A 286 9.28 -7.40 7.88
N ASP A 287 10.59 -7.61 7.75
CA ASP A 287 11.49 -6.80 6.91
C ASP A 287 11.59 -7.29 5.45
N LYS A 288 10.77 -8.27 5.06
CA LYS A 288 10.78 -8.88 3.72
C LYS A 288 9.42 -8.81 3.06
N LEU A 289 9.43 -8.83 1.73
CA LEU A 289 8.21 -8.95 0.91
C LEU A 289 7.82 -10.43 0.71
N PHE A 290 7.80 -11.22 1.80
CA PHE A 290 7.55 -12.66 1.78
C PHE A 290 6.17 -13.04 1.20
N PHE A 291 5.22 -12.10 1.30
CA PHE A 291 3.83 -12.25 0.90
C PHE A 291 3.58 -12.03 -0.60
N LEU A 292 4.63 -11.74 -1.38
CA LEU A 292 4.49 -11.51 -2.82
C LEU A 292 4.08 -12.73 -3.62
#